data_AF-A0A1J3HJ02-F1
#
_entry.id   AF-A0A1J3HJ02-F1
#
_cell.length_a   1.000
_cell.length_b   1.000
_cell.length_c   1.000
_cell.angle_alpha   90.00
_cell.angle_beta   90.00
_cell.angle_gamma   90.00
#
_symmetry.space_group_name_H-M   'P 1'
#
loop_
_entity.id
_entity.type
_entity.pdbx_description
1 polymer ?
#
loop_
_entity_poly.entity_id
_entity_poly.type
_entity_poly.pdbx_seq_one_letter_code
_entity_poly.pdbx_strand_id
1 'polypeptide(L)'
;YNLIATIPFEPTSTVWGALLAACVTHENVRLGEMAANKLFELEPENTGNYVQLANIYAALGRWRDMEKVRGLMENVGLRKKPGHSTIDIRSNSD
;
A
#
# COMPACT_ATOMS: atom_id res chain seq x y z
N TYR A 1 3.46 -9.83 20.14
CA TYR A 1 3.05 -9.77 18.72
C TYR A 1 4.05 -10.55 17.88
N ASN A 2 3.79 -11.83 17.61
CA ASN A 2 4.70 -12.64 16.79
C ASN A 2 3.92 -13.58 15.84
N LEU A 3 2.86 -13.03 15.23
CA LEU A 3 1.94 -13.76 14.34
C LEU A 3 2.64 -14.41 13.15
N ILE A 4 3.70 -13.80 12.62
CA ILE A 4 4.51 -14.39 11.54
C ILE A 4 5.46 -15.47 12.08
N ALA A 5 6.08 -15.26 13.24
CA ALA A 5 7.05 -16.21 13.79
C ALA A 5 6.43 -17.55 14.18
N THR A 6 5.09 -17.60 14.33
CA THR A 6 4.34 -18.83 14.64
C THR A 6 3.91 -19.60 13.40
N ILE A 7 4.08 -19.08 12.19
CA ILE A 7 3.69 -19.77 10.96
C ILE A 7 4.79 -20.81 10.64
N PRO A 8 4.47 -22.11 10.59
CA PRO A 8 5.47 -23.16 10.40
C PRO A 8 5.94 -23.32 8.94
N PHE A 9 5.48 -22.46 8.04
CA PHE A 9 5.79 -22.46 6.61
C PHE A 9 5.94 -21.02 6.12
N GLU A 10 6.56 -20.85 4.95
CA GLU A 10 6.74 -19.52 4.34
C GLU A 10 5.38 -18.84 4.11
N PRO A 11 5.13 -17.65 4.68
CA PRO A 11 3.84 -17.00 4.54
C PRO A 11 3.58 -16.62 3.08
N THR A 12 2.37 -16.89 2.59
CA THR A 12 1.97 -16.57 1.21
C THR A 12 1.70 -15.08 1.05
N SER A 13 1.60 -14.61 -0.20
CA SER A 13 1.25 -13.21 -0.50
C SER A 13 -0.07 -12.80 0.17
N THR A 14 -1.05 -13.70 0.27
CA THR A 14 -2.31 -13.46 1.00
C THR A 14 -2.08 -13.14 2.48
N VAL A 15 -1.18 -13.88 3.15
CA VAL A 15 -0.88 -13.67 4.58
C VAL A 15 -0.16 -12.33 4.78
N TRP A 16 0.81 -12.03 3.92
CA TRP A 16 1.51 -10.74 3.96
C TRP A 16 0.56 -9.57 3.66
N GLY A 17 -0.37 -9.72 2.72
CA GLY A 17 -1.39 -8.73 2.40
C GLY A 17 -2.35 -8.46 3.57
N ALA A 18 -2.82 -9.52 4.24
CA ALA A 18 -3.65 -9.39 5.44
C ALA A 18 -2.89 -8.66 6.57
N LEU A 19 -1.61 -8.98 6.77
CA LEU A 19 -0.80 -8.29 7.76
C LEU A 19 -0.57 -6.82 7.40
N LEU A 20 -0.26 -6.52 6.14
CA LEU A 20 -0.06 -5.15 5.68
C LEU A 20 -1.31 -4.29 5.92
N ALA A 21 -2.50 -4.83 5.58
CA ALA A 21 -3.77 -4.17 5.83
C ALA A 21 -3.99 -3.88 7.33
N ALA A 22 -3.69 -4.85 8.22
CA ALA A 22 -3.78 -4.64 9.66
C ALA A 22 -2.78 -3.56 10.15
N CYS A 23 -1.58 -3.49 9.56
CA CYS A 23 -0.58 -2.49 9.90
C CYS A 23 -1.01 -1.07 9.48
N VAL A 24 -1.80 -0.92 8.41
CA VAL A 24 -2.44 0.36 8.04
C VAL A 24 -3.38 0.82 9.14
N THR A 25 -4.23 -0.07 9.67
CA THR A 25 -5.22 0.28 10.71
C THR A 25 -4.60 0.57 12.07
N HIS A 26 -3.54 -0.14 12.43
CA HIS A 26 -2.87 0.00 13.74
C HIS A 26 -1.60 0.86 13.70
N GLU A 27 -1.34 1.55 12.57
CA GLU A 27 -0.19 2.44 12.36
C GLU A 27 1.17 1.79 12.69
N ASN A 28 1.29 0.47 12.54
CA ASN A 28 2.53 -0.25 12.84
C ASN A 28 3.46 -0.23 11.62
N VAL A 29 4.25 0.84 11.53
CA VAL A 29 5.19 1.06 10.42
C VAL A 29 6.15 -0.09 10.20
N ARG A 30 6.82 -0.57 11.25
CA ARG A 30 7.91 -1.53 11.09
C ARG A 30 7.40 -2.85 10.51
N LEU A 31 6.24 -3.32 10.99
CA LEU A 31 5.61 -4.52 10.44
C LEU A 31 5.02 -4.26 9.05
N GLY A 32 4.46 -3.07 8.82
CA GLY A 32 3.96 -2.66 7.50
C GLY A 32 5.05 -2.61 6.43
N GLU A 33 6.19 -1.99 6.72
CA GLU A 33 7.36 -1.94 5.83
C GLU A 33 7.87 -3.35 5.51
N MET A 34 7.97 -4.22 6.52
CA MET A 34 8.39 -5.61 6.33
C MET A 34 7.42 -6.39 5.44
N ALA A 35 6.11 -6.29 5.71
CA ALA A 35 5.08 -6.97 4.91
C ALA A 35 5.03 -6.45 3.48
N ALA A 36 5.11 -5.13 3.28
CA ALA A 36 5.14 -4.52 1.95
C ALA A 36 6.38 -4.94 1.14
N ASN A 37 7.56 -4.98 1.76
CA ASN A 37 8.78 -5.43 1.08
C ASN A 37 8.66 -6.89 0.62
N LYS A 38 8.12 -7.78 1.46
CA LYS A 38 7.85 -9.18 1.07
C LYS A 38 6.84 -9.27 -0.07
N LEU A 39 5.82 -8.43 -0.06
CA LEU A 39 4.85 -8.34 -1.15
C LEU A 39 5.44 -7.79 -2.45
N PHE A 40 6.42 -6.89 -2.38
CA PHE A 40 7.13 -6.43 -3.57
C PHE A 40 8.03 -7.52 -4.18
N GLU A 41 8.57 -8.42 -3.35
CA GLU A 41 9.30 -9.60 -3.82
C GLU A 41 8.36 -10.63 -4.47
N LEU A 42 7.20 -10.89 -3.84
CA LEU A 42 6.27 -11.93 -4.27
C LEU A 42 5.34 -11.50 -5.42
N GLU A 43 4.88 -10.24 -5.39
CA GLU A 43 3.91 -9.67 -6.33
C GLU A 43 4.32 -8.25 -6.73
N PRO A 44 5.48 -8.08 -7.40
CA PRO A 44 5.99 -6.76 -7.78
C PRO A 44 5.03 -5.97 -8.67
N GLU A 45 4.14 -6.64 -9.41
CA GLU A 45 3.17 -5.99 -10.29
C GLU A 45 1.88 -5.56 -9.57
N ASN A 46 1.71 -5.94 -8.29
CA ASN A 46 0.51 -5.63 -7.54
C ASN A 46 0.57 -4.21 -6.96
N THR A 47 0.02 -3.26 -7.73
CA THR A 47 -0.09 -1.84 -7.35
C THR A 47 -0.77 -1.60 -6.00
N GLY A 48 -1.62 -2.51 -5.52
CA GLY A 48 -2.31 -2.40 -4.24
C GLY A 48 -1.34 -2.38 -3.06
N ASN A 49 -0.27 -3.18 -3.13
CA ASN A 49 0.72 -3.29 -2.06
C ASN A 49 1.50 -1.97 -1.87
N TYR A 50 1.85 -1.32 -2.98
CA TYR A 50 2.50 -0.01 -2.97
C TYR A 50 1.59 1.08 -2.40
N VAL A 51 0.32 1.08 -2.82
CA VAL A 51 -0.67 2.03 -2.29
C VAL A 51 -0.87 1.86 -0.78
N GLN A 52 -0.91 0.62 -0.28
CA GLN A 52 -1.03 0.38 1.16
C GLN A 52 0.17 0.91 1.95
N LEU A 53 1.41 0.67 1.48
CA LEU A 53 2.60 1.23 2.15
C LEU A 53 2.62 2.76 2.10
N ALA A 54 2.25 3.35 0.96
CA ALA A 54 2.12 4.80 0.82
C ALA A 54 1.08 5.38 1.80
N ASN A 55 -0.03 4.68 2.03
CA ASN A 55 -1.05 5.08 3.01
C ASN A 55 -0.54 5.03 4.45
N ILE A 56 0.26 4.01 4.82
CA ILE A 56 0.92 3.96 6.14
C ILE A 56 1.79 5.20 6.35
N TYR A 57 2.59 5.57 5.35
CA TYR A 57 3.42 6.76 5.42
C TYR A 57 2.61 8.06 5.48
N ALA A 58 1.52 8.15 4.72
CA ALA A 58 0.63 9.32 4.73
C ALA A 58 -0.05 9.51 6.10
N ALA A 59 -0.55 8.43 6.72
CA ALA A 59 -1.17 8.47 8.04
C ALA A 59 -0.23 9.03 9.12
N LEU A 60 1.08 8.85 8.95
CA LEU A 60 2.12 9.30 9.88
C LEU A 60 2.80 10.60 9.46
N GLY A 61 2.29 11.28 8.43
CA GLY A 61 2.88 12.52 7.91
C GLY A 61 4.26 12.35 7.25
N ARG A 62 4.66 11.11 6.93
CA ARG A 62 5.93 10.78 6.24
C ARG A 62 5.82 10.95 4.73
N TRP A 63 5.45 12.16 4.29
CA TRP A 63 5.15 12.47 2.89
C TRP A 63 6.31 12.15 1.93
N ARG A 64 7.57 12.36 2.35
CA ARG A 64 8.75 12.01 1.55
C ARG A 64 8.86 10.52 1.27
N ASP A 65 8.48 9.68 2.23
CA ASP A 65 8.54 8.23 2.06
C ASP A 65 7.36 7.73 1.22
N MET A 66 6.18 8.36 1.37
CA MET A 66 5.05 8.16 0.46
C MET A 66 5.44 8.46 -1.00
N GLU A 67 6.14 9.56 -1.24
CA GLU A 67 6.57 9.95 -2.59
C GLU A 67 7.60 8.98 -3.18
N LYS A 68 8.53 8.46 -2.38
CA LYS A 68 9.43 7.38 -2.81
C LYS A 68 8.67 6.14 -3.27
N VAL A 69 7.65 5.72 -2.52
CA VAL A 69 6.83 4.57 -2.89
C VAL A 69 6.08 4.82 -4.20
N ARG A 70 5.58 6.04 -4.43
CA ARG A 70 4.98 6.41 -5.72
C ARG A 70 5.99 6.36 -6.87
N GLY A 71 7.21 6.84 -6.65
CA GLY A 71 8.30 6.73 -7.64
C GLY A 71 8.66 5.27 -7.96
N LEU A 72 8.65 4.38 -6.96
CA LEU A 72 8.84 2.95 -7.18
C LEU A 72 7.73 2.36 -8.08
N MET A 73 6.48 2.76 -7.88
CA MET A 73 5.38 2.31 -8.76
C MET A 73 5.60 2.74 -10.21
N GLU A 74 6.06 3.97 -10.45
CA GLU A 74 6.36 4.47 -11.80
C GLU A 74 7.50 3.69 -12.46
N ASN A 75 8.55 3.37 -11.70
CA ASN A 75 9.69 2.59 -12.19
C ASN A 75 9.34 1.15 -12.58
N VAL A 76 8.37 0.53 -11.90
CA VAL A 76 7.88 -0.82 -12.23
C VAL A 76 6.86 -0.76 -13.41
N GLY A 77 6.62 0.43 -13.99
CA GLY A 77 5.63 0.61 -15.06
C GLY A 77 4.18 0.53 -14.57
N LEU A 78 3.98 0.52 -13.26
CA LEU A 78 2.70 0.36 -12.59
C LEU A 78 1.96 1.69 -12.46
N ARG A 79 1.65 2.30 -13.61
CA ARG A 79 0.74 3.44 -13.66
C ARG A 79 -0.69 2.93 -13.57
N LYS A 80 -1.32 3.05 -12.39
CA LYS A 80 -2.79 3.09 -12.36
C LYS A 80 -3.23 4.28 -13.22
N LYS A 81 -4.03 4.05 -14.25
CA LYS A 81 -4.77 5.15 -14.90
C LYS A 81 -5.59 5.83 -13.79
N PRO A 82 -5.43 7.15 -13.56
CA PRO A 82 -6.28 7.84 -12.60
C PRO A 82 -7.74 7.61 -13.01
N GLY A 83 -8.53 7.04 -12.11
CA GLY A 83 -9.98 6.98 -12.26
C GLY A 83 -10.52 8.38 -12.07
N HIS A 84 -10.78 9.09 -13.16
CA HIS A 84 -11.48 10.37 -13.11
C HIS A 84 -12.95 10.10 -12.74
N SER A 85 -13.33 10.44 -11.51
CA SER A 85 -14.73 10.69 -11.16
C SER A 85 -14.86 12.18 -10.85
N THR A 86 -14.78 13.00 -11.90
CA THR A 86 -15.19 14.40 -11.80
C THR A 86 -16.72 14.40 -11.83
N ILE A 87 -17.35 14.61 -10.68
CA ILE A 87 -18.76 15.01 -10.66
C ILE A 87 -18.83 16.46 -11.13
N ASP A 88 -19.27 16.67 -12.36
CA ASP A 88 -19.49 18.00 -12.92
C ASP A 88 -20.81 18.53 -12.34
N ILE A 89 -20.71 19.32 -11.27
CA ILE A 89 -21.88 19.95 -10.66
C ILE A 89 -22.31 21.08 -11.60
N ARG A 90 -23.21 20.77 -12.53
CA ARG A 90 -23.95 21.80 -13.27
C ARG A 90 -24.86 22.53 -12.29
N SER A 91 -24.40 23.68 -11.81
CA SER A 91 -25.27 24.70 -11.23
C SER A 91 -26.17 25.25 -12.34
N ASN A 92 -27.37 24.72 -12.48
CA ASN A 92 -28.42 25.39 -13.28
C ASN A 92 -29.06 26.44 -12.39
N SER A 93 -28.61 27.68 -12.54
CA SER A 93 -29.36 28.85 -12.08
C SER A 93 -30.42 29.12 -13.14
N ASP A 94 -31.70 28.97 -12.77
CA ASP A 94 -32.84 29.72 -13.31
C ASP A 94 -33.82 29.96 -12.16
#